data_AF-A0A7W0YCL4-F1
#
_entry.id   AF-A0A7W0YCL4-F1
#
_cell.length_a   1.000
_cell.length_b   1.000
_cell.length_c   1.000
_cell.angle_alpha   90.00
_cell.angle_beta   90.00
_cell.angle_gamma   90.00
#
_symmetry.space_group_name_H-M   'P 1'
#
loop_
_entity.id
_entity.type
_entity.pdbx_description
1 polymer ?
#
loop_
_entity_poly.entity_id
_entity_poly.type
_entity_poly.pdbx_seq_one_letter_code
_entity_poly.pdbx_strand_id
1 'polypeptide(L)'
;MSYQVFARKYRPQAFDDLVGQEHVTRTLKNAVEQNRLAHAYLFVGPRGIGKTSTARILAKALNCIHGPTTTPCGVCDSCKEITGGNSLDVLEIDGASNNKVEEVRTLTENVRYAPVRGKYRIYIIDEVHMLTPAAFNALLKTLEEPPPHVKFIFATTEPQKVLPTILSRCQRFDLHRIPANLIAKHLQFIATNEKIKLEPAAAHAIARGADGGLRDAESMLDQLVAFCGETIAEADVLSIFGFTSEQTVGAFSEKILRGETAAALGLLDEQAAAGKEMMKFMSDLIAHLRDLLVFKVKPDALADEAAPGLQSSLGAEAALIETDRLLDLIEQFAAAEGRMKWSPNKKLHFEVAVIKAIQTLGQVTLTEVIENLTALRGDSAPAPIRDRARDRSPAPPTATVTPSVSLSPTPLSAPATAPTADVSTIWPQAVQLVHKRRPLIKNWIDTARFLGTDGRNFLLGFAPDQKTVMESLARPTNRSFLEGLLKELTGTDWTVQLSLDESLPATPPQVIAPAPQPPRPNDSVETFRDDPLIKEALEIFKGEIKSVAT
;
A
#
# COMPACT_ATOMS: atom_id res chain seq x y z
N MET A 1 34.98 -6.77 -22.19
CA MET A 1 33.67 -6.08 -22.23
C MET A 1 33.07 -6.16 -20.84
N SER A 2 32.61 -5.05 -20.28
CA SER A 2 31.91 -5.06 -18.99
C SER A 2 30.64 -5.91 -19.11
N TYR A 3 30.43 -6.85 -18.19
CA TYR A 3 29.17 -7.60 -18.11
C TYR A 3 28.00 -6.63 -18.01
N GLN A 4 27.01 -6.79 -18.88
CA GLN A 4 25.82 -5.96 -18.91
C GLN A 4 24.62 -6.83 -18.58
N VAL A 5 23.97 -6.51 -17.46
CA VAL A 5 22.74 -7.17 -16.98
C VAL A 5 21.72 -7.27 -18.11
N PHE A 6 21.04 -8.42 -18.23
CA PHE A 6 20.06 -8.66 -19.30
C PHE A 6 19.00 -7.57 -19.40
N ALA A 7 18.51 -7.08 -18.25
CA ALA A 7 17.54 -5.97 -18.17
C ALA A 7 17.97 -4.67 -18.88
N ARG A 8 19.28 -4.48 -19.08
CA ARG A 8 19.82 -3.34 -19.85
C ARG A 8 20.16 -3.75 -21.29
N LYS A 9 20.64 -4.98 -21.51
CA LYS A 9 21.05 -5.49 -22.83
C LYS A 9 19.85 -5.70 -23.76
N TYR A 10 18.77 -6.29 -23.26
CA TYR A 10 17.54 -6.60 -24.00
C TYR A 10 16.48 -5.51 -23.90
N ARG A 11 16.87 -4.31 -23.49
CA ARG A 11 15.92 -3.20 -23.38
C ARG A 11 15.32 -2.91 -24.77
N PRO A 12 13.97 -2.86 -24.90
CA PRO A 12 13.29 -2.59 -26.16
C PRO A 12 13.82 -1.34 -26.88
N GLN A 13 14.08 -1.44 -28.18
CA GLN A 13 14.61 -0.34 -29.00
C GLN A 13 13.55 0.28 -29.91
N ALA A 14 12.58 -0.53 -30.36
CA ALA A 14 11.44 -0.13 -31.17
C ALA A 14 10.11 -0.45 -30.46
N PHE A 15 9.00 0.10 -30.97
CA PHE A 15 7.66 -0.18 -30.44
C PHE A 15 7.27 -1.65 -30.60
N ASP A 16 7.79 -2.35 -31.61
CA ASP A 16 7.51 -3.77 -31.87
C ASP A 16 8.21 -4.72 -30.88
N ASP A 17 9.27 -4.24 -30.22
CA ASP A 17 9.99 -5.02 -29.21
C ASP A 17 9.30 -4.98 -27.84
N LEU A 18 8.24 -4.18 -27.69
CA LEU A 18 7.57 -3.96 -26.41
C LEU A 18 6.54 -5.09 -26.14
N VAL A 19 6.89 -5.99 -25.25
CA VAL A 19 6.08 -7.17 -24.93
C VAL A 19 4.81 -6.80 -24.16
N GLY A 20 3.64 -7.24 -24.65
CA GLY A 20 2.37 -7.19 -23.92
C GLY A 20 1.69 -5.81 -23.83
N GLN A 21 2.12 -4.83 -24.64
CA GLN A 21 1.59 -3.45 -24.60
C GLN A 21 1.08 -2.98 -25.98
N GLU A 22 0.38 -3.86 -26.70
CA GLU A 22 -0.09 -3.62 -28.07
C GLU A 22 -1.05 -2.41 -28.19
N HIS A 23 -1.89 -2.18 -27.18
CA HIS A 23 -2.84 -1.06 -27.17
C HIS A 23 -2.13 0.31 -27.09
N VAL A 24 -1.07 0.40 -26.29
CA VAL A 24 -0.26 1.64 -26.16
C VAL A 24 0.57 1.85 -27.41
N THR A 25 1.28 0.81 -27.88
CA THR A 25 2.18 0.91 -29.04
C THR A 25 1.42 1.29 -30.30
N ARG A 26 0.26 0.67 -30.56
CA ARG A 26 -0.60 1.02 -31.71
C ARG A 26 -1.04 2.49 -31.68
N THR A 27 -1.47 2.97 -30.51
CA THR A 27 -1.94 4.35 -30.37
C THR A 27 -0.80 5.36 -30.56
N LEU A 28 0.38 5.08 -30.00
CA LEU A 28 1.56 5.91 -30.20
C LEU A 28 2.05 5.91 -31.66
N LYS A 29 2.05 4.75 -32.32
CA LYS A 29 2.38 4.64 -33.74
C LYS A 29 1.47 5.51 -34.60
N ASN A 30 0.15 5.39 -34.40
CA ASN A 30 -0.84 6.21 -35.10
C ASN A 30 -0.65 7.72 -34.84
N ALA A 31 -0.34 8.10 -33.60
CA ALA A 31 -0.12 9.51 -33.25
C ALA A 31 1.11 10.10 -33.96
N VAL A 32 2.18 9.31 -34.09
CA VAL A 32 3.40 9.70 -34.83
C VAL A 32 3.13 9.80 -36.33
N GLU A 33 2.44 8.82 -36.93
CA GLU A 33 2.12 8.81 -38.37
C GLU A 33 1.20 9.97 -38.76
N GLN A 34 0.20 10.27 -37.93
CA GLN A 34 -0.76 11.35 -38.19
C GLN A 34 -0.24 12.73 -37.76
N ASN A 35 1.00 12.80 -37.23
CA ASN A 35 1.59 14.01 -36.65
C ASN A 35 0.69 14.69 -35.60
N ARG A 36 -0.10 13.89 -34.85
CA ARG A 36 -1.00 14.35 -33.78
C ARG A 36 -0.33 14.16 -32.43
N LEU A 37 0.80 14.85 -32.25
CA LEU A 37 1.64 14.71 -31.07
C LEU A 37 1.15 15.62 -29.93
N ALA A 38 0.77 15.03 -28.80
CA ALA A 38 0.48 15.79 -27.58
C ALA A 38 1.73 16.53 -27.09
N HIS A 39 1.54 17.57 -26.27
CA HIS A 39 2.66 18.28 -25.63
C HIS A 39 3.15 17.54 -24.38
N ALA A 40 2.28 16.77 -23.72
CA ALA A 40 2.61 15.99 -22.54
C ALA A 40 1.99 14.58 -22.59
N TYR A 41 2.79 13.58 -22.22
CA TYR A 41 2.42 12.17 -22.13
C TYR A 41 2.58 11.70 -20.69
N LEU A 42 1.67 10.85 -20.20
CA LEU A 42 1.79 10.22 -18.88
C LEU A 42 1.65 8.71 -19.00
N PHE A 43 2.74 7.99 -18.77
CA PHE A 43 2.77 6.53 -18.70
C PHE A 43 2.55 6.05 -17.27
N VAL A 44 1.50 5.26 -17.08
CA VAL A 44 1.07 4.77 -15.76
C VAL A 44 1.17 3.26 -15.74
N GLY A 45 1.61 2.70 -14.61
CA GLY A 45 1.47 1.27 -14.33
C GLY A 45 2.57 0.73 -13.41
N PRO A 46 2.50 -0.56 -13.03
CA PRO A 46 3.48 -1.20 -12.16
C PRO A 46 4.94 -1.04 -12.59
N ARG A 47 5.86 -1.29 -11.65
CA ARG A 47 7.30 -1.29 -11.95
C ARG A 47 7.62 -2.40 -12.95
N GLY A 48 8.64 -2.18 -13.78
CA GLY A 48 9.20 -3.23 -14.66
C GLY A 48 8.42 -3.54 -15.94
N ILE A 49 7.24 -2.93 -16.18
CA ILE A 49 6.40 -3.18 -17.36
C ILE A 49 6.83 -2.42 -18.64
N GLY A 50 7.85 -1.56 -18.57
CA GLY A 50 8.38 -0.84 -19.74
C GLY A 50 7.96 0.63 -19.89
N LYS A 51 7.52 1.33 -18.83
CA LYS A 51 7.17 2.77 -18.87
C LYS A 51 8.30 3.64 -19.44
N THR A 52 9.46 3.63 -18.78
CA THR A 52 10.64 4.42 -19.18
C THR A 52 11.23 3.94 -20.52
N SER A 53 11.05 2.65 -20.87
CA SER A 53 11.44 2.12 -22.17
C SER A 53 10.55 2.69 -23.28
N THR A 54 9.24 2.75 -23.06
CA THR A 54 8.26 3.35 -23.99
C THR A 54 8.54 4.84 -24.17
N ALA A 55 8.86 5.55 -23.07
CA ALA A 55 9.26 6.96 -23.11
C ALA A 55 10.51 7.20 -23.99
N ARG A 56 11.54 6.37 -23.84
CA ARG A 56 12.75 6.43 -24.68
C ARG A 56 12.46 6.10 -26.14
N ILE A 57 11.63 5.08 -26.42
CA ILE A 57 11.26 4.72 -27.80
C ILE A 57 10.50 5.88 -28.47
N LEU A 58 9.56 6.50 -27.76
CA LEU A 58 8.85 7.68 -28.25
C LEU A 58 9.83 8.84 -28.50
N ALA A 59 10.78 9.08 -27.60
CA ALA A 59 11.80 10.11 -27.80
C ALA A 59 12.65 9.85 -29.06
N LYS A 60 13.04 8.60 -29.31
CA LYS A 60 13.74 8.21 -30.55
C LYS A 60 12.87 8.39 -31.79
N ALA A 61 11.61 8.00 -31.74
CA ALA A 61 10.67 8.14 -32.87
C ALA A 61 10.53 9.60 -33.30
N LEU A 62 10.56 10.54 -32.34
CA LEU A 62 10.44 11.98 -32.57
C LEU A 62 11.74 12.64 -33.05
N ASN A 63 12.88 12.25 -32.48
CA ASN A 63 14.18 12.89 -32.74
C ASN A 63 15.12 12.11 -33.69
N CYS A 64 14.67 11.00 -34.26
CA CYS A 64 15.42 10.29 -35.31
C CYS A 64 15.66 11.21 -36.52
N ILE A 65 16.82 11.09 -37.17
CA ILE A 65 17.18 11.87 -38.37
C ILE A 65 16.16 11.62 -39.50
N HIS A 66 15.69 10.37 -39.62
CA HIS A 66 14.64 9.97 -40.56
C HIS A 66 13.21 10.22 -40.03
N GLY A 67 13.08 10.93 -38.89
CA GLY A 67 11.82 11.10 -38.17
C GLY A 67 10.97 12.29 -38.64
N PRO A 68 9.70 12.41 -38.20
CA PRO A 68 9.01 11.51 -37.26
C PRO A 68 8.69 10.15 -37.91
N THR A 69 9.06 9.05 -37.25
CA THR A 69 8.83 7.68 -37.76
C THR A 69 8.39 6.75 -36.63
N THR A 70 7.57 5.75 -36.96
CA THR A 70 7.15 4.70 -36.04
C THR A 70 8.23 3.64 -35.79
N THR A 71 9.22 3.57 -36.68
CA THR A 71 10.33 2.61 -36.60
C THR A 71 11.65 3.38 -36.49
N PRO A 72 12.09 3.73 -35.27
CA PRO A 72 13.35 4.44 -35.09
C PRO A 72 14.51 3.58 -35.59
N CYS A 73 15.43 4.16 -36.38
CA CYS A 73 16.46 3.36 -37.07
C CYS A 73 17.50 2.72 -36.13
N GLY A 74 17.64 3.19 -34.89
CA GLY A 74 18.59 2.65 -33.89
C GLY A 74 20.08 2.92 -34.18
N VAL A 75 20.43 3.29 -35.41
CA VAL A 75 21.83 3.46 -35.86
C VAL A 75 22.28 4.92 -35.90
N CYS A 76 21.34 5.87 -35.95
CA CYS A 76 21.62 7.30 -36.02
C CYS A 76 22.26 7.83 -34.73
N ASP A 77 23.03 8.93 -34.81
CA ASP A 77 23.69 9.52 -33.64
C ASP A 77 22.68 9.91 -32.55
N SER A 78 21.58 10.57 -32.92
CA SER A 78 20.48 10.88 -31.99
C SER A 78 19.90 9.61 -31.34
N CYS A 79 19.76 8.54 -32.11
CA CYS A 79 19.21 7.26 -31.65
C CYS A 79 20.14 6.60 -30.63
N LYS A 80 21.46 6.62 -30.91
CA LYS A 80 22.51 6.09 -30.03
C LYS A 80 22.64 6.93 -28.75
N GLU A 81 22.64 8.25 -28.87
CA GLU A 81 22.70 9.18 -27.74
C GLU A 81 21.51 9.00 -26.79
N ILE A 82 20.28 8.88 -27.32
CA ILE A 82 19.07 8.62 -26.51
C ILE A 82 19.13 7.24 -25.86
N THR A 83 19.64 6.23 -26.56
CA THR A 83 19.81 4.88 -25.98
C THR A 83 20.84 4.88 -24.85
N GLY A 84 21.92 5.63 -25.02
CA GLY A 84 22.98 5.80 -24.03
C GLY A 84 22.58 6.69 -22.85
N GLY A 85 21.51 7.48 -22.97
CA GLY A 85 21.09 8.45 -21.95
C GLY A 85 21.91 9.74 -21.94
N ASN A 86 22.66 10.02 -23.01
CA ASN A 86 23.59 11.15 -23.10
C ASN A 86 23.15 12.20 -24.15
N SER A 87 21.87 12.19 -24.52
CA SER A 87 21.32 13.11 -25.52
C SER A 87 21.13 14.50 -24.92
N LEU A 88 21.60 15.54 -25.62
CA LEU A 88 21.40 16.93 -25.20
C LEU A 88 19.93 17.37 -25.34
N ASP A 89 19.21 16.78 -26.30
CA ASP A 89 17.82 17.11 -26.59
C ASP A 89 16.81 16.25 -25.83
N VAL A 90 17.28 15.21 -25.12
CA VAL A 90 16.42 14.30 -24.35
C VAL A 90 16.98 14.18 -22.95
N LEU A 91 16.37 14.90 -22.01
CA LEU A 91 16.79 14.91 -20.62
C LEU A 91 15.93 13.94 -19.81
N GLU A 92 16.55 12.90 -19.29
CA GLU A 92 15.91 11.93 -18.39
C GLU A 92 16.23 12.29 -16.94
N ILE A 93 15.18 12.49 -16.16
CA ILE A 93 15.24 12.90 -14.76
C ILE A 93 14.48 11.88 -13.94
N ASP A 94 15.13 11.38 -12.90
CA ASP A 94 14.48 10.60 -11.88
C ASP A 94 13.87 11.53 -10.83
N GLY A 95 12.54 11.53 -10.73
CA GLY A 95 11.78 12.33 -9.79
C GLY A 95 12.02 11.96 -8.33
N ALA A 96 12.55 10.76 -8.04
CA ALA A 96 12.96 10.39 -6.68
C ALA A 96 14.26 11.10 -6.27
N SER A 97 15.20 11.22 -7.20
CA SER A 97 16.51 11.85 -6.98
C SER A 97 16.48 13.37 -7.14
N ASN A 98 15.58 13.89 -7.98
CA ASN A 98 15.49 15.32 -8.33
C ASN A 98 14.12 15.91 -7.94
N ASN A 99 13.74 15.80 -6.67
CA ASN A 99 12.41 16.18 -6.20
C ASN A 99 12.27 17.65 -5.78
N LYS A 100 13.36 18.43 -5.82
CA LYS A 100 13.40 19.80 -5.30
C LYS A 100 12.87 20.80 -6.31
N VAL A 101 12.27 21.88 -5.80
CA VAL A 101 11.69 22.96 -6.62
C VAL A 101 12.75 23.64 -7.48
N GLU A 102 13.96 23.81 -6.97
CA GLU A 102 15.02 24.53 -7.70
C GLU A 102 15.47 23.79 -8.96
N GLU A 103 15.66 22.46 -8.88
CA GLU A 103 16.04 21.63 -10.03
C GLU A 103 14.98 21.70 -11.14
N VAL A 104 13.70 21.67 -10.74
CA VAL A 104 12.59 21.82 -11.68
C VAL A 104 12.47 23.23 -12.24
N ARG A 105 12.81 24.27 -11.46
CA ARG A 105 12.88 25.65 -11.97
C ARG A 105 13.97 25.81 -13.02
N THR A 106 15.18 25.30 -12.75
CA THR A 106 16.27 25.27 -13.73
C THR A 106 15.84 24.56 -15.02
N LEU A 107 15.06 23.47 -14.89
CA LEU A 107 14.48 22.80 -16.05
C LEU A 107 13.50 23.71 -16.80
N THR A 108 12.55 24.36 -16.14
CA THR A 108 11.59 25.27 -16.79
C THR A 108 12.23 26.49 -17.44
N GLU A 109 13.36 26.96 -16.93
CA GLU A 109 14.14 28.01 -17.58
C GLU A 109 14.79 27.50 -18.87
N ASN A 110 15.34 26.28 -18.83
CA ASN A 110 15.96 25.63 -19.98
C ASN A 110 14.96 25.24 -21.08
N VAL A 111 13.69 25.05 -20.74
CA VAL A 111 12.61 24.71 -21.67
C VAL A 111 12.40 25.79 -22.75
N ARG A 112 12.82 27.04 -22.51
CA ARG A 112 12.67 28.15 -23.46
C ARG A 112 13.62 28.08 -24.66
N TYR A 113 14.70 27.30 -24.55
CA TYR A 113 15.71 27.21 -25.60
C TYR A 113 15.38 26.08 -26.59
N ALA A 114 15.53 26.40 -27.87
CA ALA A 114 15.37 25.47 -28.98
C ALA A 114 16.30 24.24 -28.85
N PRO A 115 15.90 23.07 -29.40
CA PRO A 115 16.76 21.89 -29.44
C PRO A 115 18.01 22.13 -30.29
N VAL A 116 19.09 21.43 -29.95
CA VAL A 116 20.42 21.59 -30.56
C VAL A 116 20.55 20.80 -31.86
N ARG A 117 20.07 19.56 -31.88
CA ARG A 117 20.18 18.65 -33.05
C ARG A 117 18.84 18.06 -33.47
N GLY A 118 17.99 17.73 -32.50
CA GLY A 118 16.69 17.11 -32.70
C GLY A 118 15.60 18.10 -33.14
N LYS A 119 14.44 17.55 -33.51
CA LYS A 119 13.25 18.35 -33.81
C LYS A 119 12.54 18.83 -32.55
N TYR A 120 12.63 18.04 -31.48
CA TYR A 120 11.98 18.30 -30.21
C TYR A 120 12.96 18.22 -29.05
N ARG A 121 12.76 19.09 -28.06
CA ARG A 121 13.38 18.99 -26.74
C ARG A 121 12.45 18.20 -25.83
N ILE A 122 12.91 17.04 -25.37
CA ILE A 122 12.08 16.06 -24.67
C ILE A 122 12.56 15.94 -23.23
N TYR A 123 11.62 16.08 -22.29
CA TYR A 123 11.88 15.89 -20.87
C TYR A 123 11.16 14.63 -20.40
N ILE A 124 11.94 13.61 -20.03
CA ILE A 124 11.43 12.37 -19.45
C ILE A 124 11.59 12.47 -17.94
N ILE A 125 10.48 12.51 -17.20
CA ILE A 125 10.49 12.50 -15.73
C ILE A 125 9.92 11.17 -15.27
N ASP A 126 10.82 10.30 -14.78
CA ASP A 126 10.45 9.02 -14.18
C ASP A 126 10.05 9.19 -12.71
N GLU A 127 9.20 8.31 -12.22
CA GLU A 127 8.59 8.37 -10.88
C GLU A 127 8.11 9.77 -10.49
N VAL A 128 7.36 10.43 -11.39
CA VAL A 128 6.91 11.82 -11.23
C VAL A 128 6.14 12.05 -9.92
N HIS A 129 5.47 11.03 -9.38
CA HIS A 129 4.76 11.10 -8.11
C HIS A 129 5.66 11.39 -6.89
N MET A 130 6.98 11.26 -7.03
CA MET A 130 7.97 11.57 -5.99
C MET A 130 8.34 13.05 -5.95
N LEU A 131 7.93 13.86 -6.93
CA LEU A 131 8.17 15.30 -6.93
C LEU A 131 7.41 15.98 -5.79
N THR A 132 8.02 17.02 -5.21
CA THR A 132 7.35 17.84 -4.21
C THR A 132 6.18 18.64 -4.83
N PRO A 133 5.11 18.94 -4.07
CA PRO A 133 3.99 19.75 -4.57
C PRO A 133 4.42 21.10 -5.14
N ALA A 134 5.44 21.73 -4.55
CA ALA A 134 5.98 22.99 -5.04
C ALA A 134 6.73 22.84 -6.38
N ALA A 135 7.43 21.72 -6.60
CA ALA A 135 8.07 21.40 -7.87
C ALA A 135 7.02 21.15 -8.97
N PHE A 136 5.93 20.44 -8.63
CA PHE A 136 4.80 20.26 -9.52
C PHE A 136 4.17 21.57 -9.99
N ASN A 137 3.93 22.51 -9.06
CA ASN A 137 3.35 23.81 -9.40
C ASN A 137 4.27 24.64 -10.31
N ALA A 138 5.60 24.49 -10.19
CA ALA A 138 6.54 25.15 -11.09
C ALA A 138 6.40 24.67 -12.55
N LEU A 139 6.04 23.39 -12.77
CA LEU A 139 5.81 22.83 -14.11
C LEU A 139 4.48 23.27 -14.73
N LEU A 140 3.46 23.59 -13.93
CA LEU A 140 2.11 23.86 -14.41
C LEU A 140 2.06 24.96 -15.47
N LYS A 141 2.75 26.08 -15.23
CA LYS A 141 2.80 27.19 -16.19
C LYS A 141 3.35 26.76 -17.55
N THR A 142 4.34 25.88 -17.53
CA THR A 142 5.00 25.37 -18.74
C THR A 142 4.16 24.29 -19.43
N LEU A 143 3.35 23.54 -18.68
CA LEU A 143 2.42 22.56 -19.23
C LEU A 143 1.15 23.20 -19.81
N GLU A 144 0.75 24.36 -19.29
CA GLU A 144 -0.38 25.15 -19.81
C GLU A 144 -0.05 25.84 -21.14
N GLU A 145 1.14 26.42 -21.22
CA GLU A 145 1.62 27.14 -22.41
C GLU A 145 2.97 26.55 -22.89
N PRO A 146 2.99 25.29 -23.37
CA PRO A 146 4.23 24.65 -23.77
C PRO A 146 4.74 25.21 -25.09
N PRO A 147 6.05 25.48 -25.22
CA PRO A 147 6.65 25.78 -26.50
C PRO A 147 6.44 24.63 -27.50
N PRO A 148 6.22 24.90 -28.80
CA PRO A 148 5.86 23.86 -29.79
C PRO A 148 6.95 22.80 -29.99
N HIS A 149 8.21 23.15 -29.70
CA HIS A 149 9.36 22.25 -29.80
C HIS A 149 9.58 21.42 -28.53
N VAL A 150 8.78 21.60 -27.47
CA VAL A 150 8.98 20.93 -26.18
C VAL A 150 7.95 19.82 -26.02
N LYS A 151 8.41 18.67 -25.52
CA LYS A 151 7.55 17.53 -25.19
C LYS A 151 7.89 17.01 -23.80
N PHE A 152 6.87 16.83 -22.97
CA PHE A 152 6.99 16.22 -21.65
C PHE A 152 6.53 14.77 -21.69
N ILE A 153 7.29 13.89 -21.05
CA ILE A 153 6.94 12.48 -20.88
C ILE A 153 7.11 12.13 -19.41
N PHE A 154 5.99 11.89 -18.74
CA PHE A 154 5.95 11.51 -17.35
C PHE A 154 5.77 9.99 -17.23
N ALA A 155 6.41 9.37 -16.25
CA ALA A 155 6.16 7.99 -15.87
C ALA A 155 5.88 7.89 -14.36
N THR A 156 4.92 7.06 -13.96
CA THR A 156 4.60 6.84 -12.54
C THR A 156 4.06 5.44 -12.29
N THR A 157 4.41 4.86 -11.14
CA THR A 157 3.71 3.69 -10.59
C THR A 157 2.43 4.05 -9.83
N GLU A 158 2.30 5.28 -9.36
CA GLU A 158 1.24 5.74 -8.48
C GLU A 158 0.50 6.95 -9.07
N PRO A 159 -0.48 6.73 -9.98
CA PRO A 159 -1.22 7.82 -10.62
C PRO A 159 -2.02 8.65 -9.62
N GLN A 160 -2.50 8.05 -8.52
CA GLN A 160 -3.28 8.72 -7.48
C GLN A 160 -2.51 9.80 -6.71
N LYS A 161 -1.17 9.72 -6.69
CA LYS A 161 -0.32 10.73 -6.04
C LYS A 161 0.02 11.91 -6.96
N VAL A 162 -0.29 11.79 -8.26
CA VAL A 162 -0.07 12.87 -9.22
C VAL A 162 -1.22 13.87 -9.13
N LEU A 163 -0.91 15.16 -9.13
CA LEU A 163 -1.91 16.21 -9.05
C LEU A 163 -2.92 16.13 -10.22
N PRO A 164 -4.24 16.24 -9.95
CA PRO A 164 -5.26 16.23 -11.00
C PRO A 164 -5.05 17.29 -12.08
N THR A 165 -4.43 18.43 -11.73
CA THR A 165 -4.09 19.52 -12.66
C THR A 165 -3.10 19.11 -13.74
N ILE A 166 -2.24 18.12 -13.48
CA ILE A 166 -1.30 17.58 -14.47
C ILE A 166 -1.98 16.49 -15.29
N LEU A 167 -2.77 15.64 -14.63
CA LEU A 167 -3.53 14.59 -15.30
C LEU A 167 -4.44 15.17 -16.40
N SER A 168 -5.07 16.32 -16.15
CA SER A 168 -5.94 16.97 -17.14
C SER A 168 -5.21 17.55 -18.36
N ARG A 169 -3.89 17.76 -18.25
CA ARG A 169 -3.04 18.35 -19.31
C ARG A 169 -2.16 17.30 -20.00
N CYS A 170 -2.20 16.05 -19.56
CA CYS A 170 -1.39 14.97 -20.14
C CYS A 170 -2.28 13.96 -20.87
N GLN A 171 -1.77 13.43 -21.98
CA GLN A 171 -2.35 12.23 -22.57
C GLN A 171 -1.90 11.01 -21.74
N ARG A 172 -2.84 10.41 -21.01
CA ARG A 172 -2.60 9.26 -20.14
C ARG A 172 -2.59 7.94 -20.95
N PHE A 173 -1.60 7.12 -20.67
CA PHE A 173 -1.44 5.76 -21.19
C PHE A 173 -1.23 4.80 -20.03
N ASP A 174 -2.19 3.90 -19.82
CA ASP A 174 -2.09 2.85 -18.81
C ASP A 174 -1.45 1.60 -19.42
N LEU A 175 -0.27 1.23 -18.90
CA LEU A 175 0.42 0.00 -19.23
C LEU A 175 -0.02 -1.08 -18.24
N HIS A 176 -0.39 -2.24 -18.76
CA HIS A 176 -0.91 -3.35 -17.96
C HIS A 176 0.23 -4.29 -17.53
N ARG A 177 -0.05 -5.16 -16.54
CA ARG A 177 0.87 -6.25 -16.19
C ARG A 177 1.00 -7.19 -17.39
N ILE A 178 2.21 -7.66 -17.66
CA ILE A 178 2.47 -8.57 -18.77
C ILE A 178 2.08 -9.99 -18.34
N PRO A 179 1.26 -10.72 -19.12
CA PRO A 179 0.91 -12.10 -18.82
C PRO A 179 2.13 -13.00 -18.63
N ALA A 180 2.08 -13.91 -17.66
CA ALA A 180 3.21 -14.80 -17.33
C ALA A 180 3.68 -15.62 -18.54
N ASN A 181 2.76 -16.06 -19.40
CA ASN A 181 3.08 -16.79 -20.62
C ASN A 181 3.93 -15.98 -21.62
N LEU A 182 3.67 -14.66 -21.74
CA LEU A 182 4.47 -13.80 -22.61
C LEU A 182 5.85 -13.53 -22.01
N ILE A 183 5.95 -13.35 -20.70
CA ILE A 183 7.24 -13.22 -20.01
C ILE A 183 8.06 -14.50 -20.19
N ALA A 184 7.48 -15.68 -19.96
CA ALA A 184 8.17 -16.96 -20.11
C ALA A 184 8.69 -17.17 -21.54
N LYS A 185 7.89 -16.86 -22.57
CA LYS A 185 8.32 -16.88 -23.98
C LYS A 185 9.50 -15.94 -24.24
N HIS A 186 9.46 -14.72 -23.70
CA HIS A 186 10.55 -13.76 -23.85
C HIS A 186 11.83 -14.20 -23.13
N LEU A 187 11.72 -14.77 -21.93
CA LEU A 187 12.85 -15.34 -21.20
C LEU A 187 13.50 -16.50 -21.96
N GLN A 188 12.69 -17.36 -22.60
CA GLN A 188 13.20 -18.44 -23.46
C GLN A 188 13.93 -17.89 -24.70
N PHE A 189 13.44 -16.80 -25.29
CA PHE A 189 14.14 -16.11 -26.37
C PHE A 189 15.50 -15.56 -25.93
N ILE A 190 15.57 -14.91 -24.77
CA ILE A 190 16.83 -14.43 -24.18
C ILE A 190 17.78 -15.62 -23.90
N ALA A 191 17.28 -16.68 -23.28
CA ALA A 191 18.07 -17.87 -22.98
C ALA A 191 18.67 -18.51 -24.24
N THR A 192 17.88 -18.60 -25.33
CA THR A 192 18.35 -19.12 -26.62
C THR A 192 19.47 -18.26 -27.21
N ASN A 193 19.33 -16.93 -27.15
CA ASN A 193 20.33 -16.00 -27.69
C ASN A 193 21.64 -16.00 -26.89
N GLU A 194 21.56 -16.16 -25.57
CA GLU A 194 22.72 -16.25 -24.68
C GLU A 194 23.27 -17.68 -24.54
N LYS A 195 22.65 -18.67 -25.22
CA LYS A 195 23.00 -20.10 -25.17
C LYS A 195 22.86 -20.74 -23.79
N ILE A 196 21.89 -20.29 -23.00
CA ILE A 196 21.53 -20.83 -21.69
C ILE A 196 20.44 -21.89 -21.88
N LYS A 197 20.57 -23.04 -21.21
CA LYS A 197 19.54 -24.08 -21.13
C LYS A 197 18.56 -23.75 -20.01
N LEU A 198 17.50 -23.04 -20.35
CA LEU A 198 16.39 -22.72 -19.45
C LEU A 198 15.23 -23.70 -19.67
N GLU A 199 14.85 -24.45 -18.64
CA GLU A 199 13.67 -25.32 -18.72
C GLU A 199 12.37 -24.49 -18.82
N PRO A 200 11.34 -24.96 -19.58
CA PRO A 200 10.07 -24.24 -19.68
C PRO A 200 9.40 -24.01 -18.31
N ALA A 201 9.43 -25.00 -17.41
CA ALA A 201 8.90 -24.87 -16.07
C ALA A 201 9.63 -23.79 -15.25
N ALA A 202 10.96 -23.72 -15.37
CA ALA A 202 11.76 -22.67 -14.74
C ALA A 202 11.39 -21.27 -15.28
N ALA A 203 11.20 -21.13 -16.59
CA ALA A 203 10.77 -19.86 -17.20
C ALA A 203 9.40 -19.40 -16.67
N HIS A 204 8.45 -20.31 -16.52
CA HIS A 204 7.14 -20.01 -15.92
C HIS A 204 7.25 -19.67 -14.43
N ALA A 205 8.12 -20.35 -13.67
CA ALA A 205 8.37 -20.03 -12.26
C ALA A 205 8.92 -18.60 -12.09
N ILE A 206 9.89 -18.20 -12.93
CA ILE A 206 10.42 -16.82 -12.94
C ILE A 206 9.32 -15.83 -13.32
N ALA A 207 8.53 -16.12 -14.36
CA ALA A 207 7.46 -15.24 -14.81
C ALA A 207 6.39 -14.99 -13.73
N ARG A 208 6.04 -16.01 -12.94
CA ARG A 208 5.13 -15.87 -11.78
C ARG A 208 5.76 -15.07 -10.65
N GLY A 209 7.04 -15.31 -10.37
CA GLY A 209 7.80 -14.56 -9.37
C GLY A 209 7.92 -13.07 -9.67
N ALA A 210 8.00 -12.72 -10.96
CA ALA A 210 8.14 -11.34 -11.43
C ALA A 210 6.82 -10.53 -11.43
N ASP A 211 5.67 -11.15 -11.14
CA ASP A 211 4.36 -10.49 -11.01
C ASP A 211 4.04 -9.55 -12.20
N GLY A 212 4.38 -9.95 -13.42
CA GLY A 212 4.10 -9.17 -14.63
C GLY A 212 5.12 -8.06 -14.97
N GLY A 213 6.21 -7.93 -14.21
CA GLY A 213 7.32 -7.01 -14.47
C GLY A 213 8.43 -7.67 -15.29
N LEU A 214 8.58 -7.31 -16.57
CA LEU A 214 9.61 -7.91 -17.44
C LEU A 214 11.03 -7.61 -16.95
N ARG A 215 11.28 -6.38 -16.47
CA ARG A 215 12.59 -6.00 -15.93
C ARG A 215 13.00 -6.87 -14.74
N ASP A 216 12.05 -7.19 -13.87
CA ASP A 216 12.30 -7.99 -12.68
C ASP A 216 12.53 -9.45 -13.07
N ALA A 217 11.77 -9.98 -14.05
CA ALA A 217 12.00 -11.30 -14.64
C ALA A 217 13.38 -11.44 -15.29
N GLU A 218 13.81 -10.47 -16.09
CA GLU A 218 15.14 -10.45 -16.73
C GLU A 218 16.25 -10.35 -15.67
N SER A 219 16.02 -9.61 -14.59
CA SER A 219 16.98 -9.51 -13.47
C SER A 219 17.07 -10.81 -12.68
N MET A 220 15.96 -11.52 -12.49
CA MET A 220 15.94 -12.85 -11.87
C MET A 220 16.70 -13.87 -12.72
N LEU A 221 16.51 -13.85 -14.04
CA LEU A 221 17.27 -14.71 -14.97
C LEU A 221 18.77 -14.44 -14.89
N ASP A 222 19.18 -13.16 -14.87
CA ASP A 222 20.58 -12.74 -14.74
C ASP A 222 21.22 -13.28 -13.45
N GLN A 223 20.49 -13.21 -12.33
CA GLN A 223 20.92 -13.77 -11.05
C GLN A 223 21.04 -15.30 -11.11
N LEU A 224 20.08 -16.00 -11.70
CA LEU A 224 20.13 -17.45 -11.84
C LEU A 224 21.33 -17.92 -12.68
N VAL A 225 21.65 -17.21 -13.76
CA VAL A 225 22.84 -17.52 -14.57
C VAL A 225 24.12 -17.36 -13.74
N ALA A 226 24.19 -16.35 -12.87
CA ALA A 226 25.34 -16.16 -11.98
C ALA A 226 25.48 -17.27 -10.94
N PHE A 227 24.38 -17.91 -10.49
CA PHE A 227 24.40 -18.97 -9.48
C PHE A 227 24.53 -20.39 -10.08
N CYS A 228 23.72 -20.72 -11.09
CA CYS A 228 23.57 -22.07 -11.65
C CYS A 228 24.42 -22.31 -12.91
N GLY A 229 24.96 -21.24 -13.51
CA GLY A 229 25.71 -21.32 -14.76
C GLY A 229 24.80 -21.45 -15.98
N GLU A 230 25.02 -22.49 -16.79
CA GLU A 230 24.39 -22.62 -18.12
C GLU A 230 23.06 -23.39 -18.10
N THR A 231 22.76 -24.15 -17.05
CA THR A 231 21.55 -24.96 -16.93
C THR A 231 20.71 -24.49 -15.74
N ILE A 232 19.47 -24.10 -16.00
CA ILE A 232 18.55 -23.59 -14.99
C ILE A 232 17.31 -24.47 -14.98
N ALA A 233 17.13 -25.23 -13.90
CA ALA A 233 15.95 -26.06 -13.66
C ALA A 233 14.95 -25.34 -12.74
N GLU A 234 13.71 -25.83 -12.68
CA GLU A 234 12.67 -25.22 -11.82
C GLU A 234 13.07 -25.23 -10.34
N ALA A 235 13.66 -26.32 -9.86
CA ALA A 235 14.07 -26.47 -8.47
C ALA A 235 15.08 -25.38 -8.05
N ASP A 236 15.97 -24.97 -8.96
CA ASP A 236 16.94 -23.92 -8.72
C ASP A 236 16.25 -22.57 -8.48
N VAL A 237 15.28 -22.23 -9.35
CA VAL A 237 14.48 -21.00 -9.23
C VAL A 237 13.76 -20.95 -7.88
N LEU A 238 13.08 -22.05 -7.53
CA LEU A 238 12.32 -22.13 -6.28
C LEU A 238 13.21 -22.03 -5.05
N SER A 239 14.42 -22.59 -5.10
CA SER A 239 15.37 -22.57 -3.98
C SER A 239 16.02 -21.19 -3.79
N ILE A 240 16.44 -20.52 -4.87
CA ILE A 240 17.16 -19.26 -4.82
C ILE A 240 16.24 -18.11 -4.43
N PHE A 241 15.03 -18.04 -5.00
CA PHE A 241 14.08 -16.96 -4.72
C PHE A 241 13.12 -17.27 -3.57
N GLY A 242 13.23 -18.45 -2.95
CA GLY A 242 12.33 -18.84 -1.87
C GLY A 242 10.86 -18.97 -2.31
N PHE A 243 10.60 -19.19 -3.60
CA PHE A 243 9.25 -19.40 -4.13
C PHE A 243 8.74 -20.80 -3.81
N THR A 244 7.43 -20.91 -3.65
CA THR A 244 6.76 -22.19 -3.40
C THR A 244 6.35 -22.82 -4.73
N SER A 245 6.49 -24.15 -4.85
CA SER A 245 6.04 -24.84 -6.04
C SER A 245 4.51 -24.84 -6.13
N GLU A 246 3.98 -24.85 -7.34
CA GLU A 246 2.53 -24.91 -7.58
C GLU A 246 1.90 -26.19 -7.01
N GLN A 247 2.63 -27.30 -7.09
CA GLN A 247 2.20 -28.57 -6.49
C GLN A 247 2.09 -28.48 -4.96
N THR A 248 3.02 -27.75 -4.32
CA THR A 248 2.99 -27.52 -2.88
C THR A 248 1.81 -26.61 -2.49
N VAL A 249 1.51 -25.58 -3.30
CA VAL A 249 0.35 -24.72 -3.08
C VAL A 249 -0.97 -25.50 -3.21
N GLY A 250 -1.11 -26.31 -4.26
CA GLY A 250 -2.28 -27.18 -4.43
C GLY A 250 -2.42 -28.21 -3.30
N ALA A 251 -1.33 -28.88 -2.92
CA ALA A 251 -1.36 -29.83 -1.80
C ALA A 251 -1.71 -29.16 -0.46
N PHE A 252 -1.31 -27.90 -0.27
CA PHE A 252 -1.68 -27.12 0.91
C PHE A 252 -3.16 -26.72 0.90
N SER A 253 -3.67 -26.25 -0.25
CA SER A 253 -5.10 -25.99 -0.47
C SER A 253 -5.92 -27.24 -0.16
N GLU A 254 -5.57 -28.39 -0.74
CA GLU A 254 -6.27 -29.65 -0.53
C GLU A 254 -6.35 -30.04 0.96
N LYS A 255 -5.26 -29.90 1.72
CA LYS A 255 -5.24 -30.18 3.16
C LYS A 255 -6.16 -29.25 3.96
N ILE A 256 -6.24 -27.97 3.56
CA ILE A 256 -7.15 -27.00 4.17
C ILE A 256 -8.60 -27.38 3.87
N LEU A 257 -8.91 -27.69 2.60
CA LEU A 257 -10.26 -28.07 2.15
C LEU A 257 -10.75 -29.36 2.83
N ARG A 258 -9.87 -30.32 3.08
CA ARG A 258 -10.18 -31.56 3.82
C ARG A 258 -10.29 -31.37 5.34
N GLY A 259 -9.94 -30.20 5.86
CA GLY A 259 -9.96 -29.90 7.29
C GLY A 259 -8.83 -30.53 8.09
N GLU A 260 -7.71 -30.87 7.45
CA GLU A 260 -6.55 -31.53 8.09
C GLU A 260 -5.60 -30.50 8.74
N THR A 261 -5.98 -29.92 9.88
CA THR A 261 -5.21 -28.84 10.53
C THR A 261 -3.75 -29.21 10.80
N ALA A 262 -3.49 -30.41 11.35
CA ALA A 262 -2.13 -30.84 11.68
C ALA A 262 -1.24 -31.01 10.44
N ALA A 263 -1.80 -31.57 9.36
CA ALA A 263 -1.06 -31.78 8.12
C ALA A 263 -0.79 -30.45 7.39
N ALA A 264 -1.75 -29.51 7.41
CA ALA A 264 -1.57 -28.18 6.86
C ALA A 264 -0.48 -27.41 7.62
N LEU A 265 -0.55 -27.38 8.95
CA LEU A 265 0.46 -26.70 9.78
C LEU A 265 1.85 -27.33 9.64
N GLY A 266 1.93 -28.66 9.51
CA GLY A 266 3.20 -29.36 9.24
C GLY A 266 3.84 -28.91 7.92
N LEU A 267 3.06 -28.86 6.83
CA LEU A 267 3.55 -28.39 5.53
C LEU A 267 4.00 -26.92 5.60
N LEU A 268 3.24 -26.07 6.31
CA LEU A 268 3.61 -24.67 6.52
C LEU A 268 4.94 -24.53 7.29
N ASP A 269 5.16 -25.36 8.32
CA ASP A 269 6.41 -25.39 9.07
C ASP A 269 7.59 -25.85 8.20
N GLU A 270 7.40 -26.88 7.39
CA GLU A 270 8.39 -27.35 6.41
C GLU A 270 8.78 -26.25 5.42
N GLN A 271 7.81 -25.52 4.85
CA GLN A 271 8.10 -24.42 3.93
C GLN A 271 8.81 -23.25 4.64
N ALA A 272 8.45 -22.97 5.89
CA ALA A 272 9.13 -21.96 6.68
C ALA A 272 10.58 -22.36 7.02
N ALA A 273 10.82 -23.61 7.38
CA ALA A 273 12.14 -24.16 7.61
C ALA A 273 13.00 -24.18 6.33
N ALA A 274 12.38 -24.41 5.18
CA ALA A 274 13.02 -24.31 3.86
C ALA A 274 13.31 -22.87 3.40
N GLY A 275 13.02 -21.85 4.23
CA GLY A 275 13.33 -20.46 3.94
C GLY A 275 12.41 -19.80 2.90
N LYS A 276 11.23 -20.37 2.65
CA LYS A 276 10.27 -19.82 1.68
C LYS A 276 9.66 -18.51 2.15
N GLU A 277 9.29 -17.65 1.21
CA GLU A 277 8.69 -16.37 1.55
C GLU A 277 7.20 -16.52 1.91
N MET A 278 6.87 -16.39 3.21
CA MET A 278 5.51 -16.60 3.72
C MET A 278 4.45 -15.65 3.12
N MET A 279 4.81 -14.39 2.84
CA MET A 279 3.87 -13.44 2.21
C MET A 279 3.51 -13.94 0.81
N LYS A 280 4.52 -14.30 0.03
CA LYS A 280 4.35 -14.81 -1.33
C LYS A 280 3.53 -16.10 -1.33
N PHE A 281 3.82 -17.01 -0.39
CA PHE A 281 3.06 -18.25 -0.25
C PHE A 281 1.58 -18.01 0.08
N MET A 282 1.26 -17.02 0.92
CA MET A 282 -0.12 -16.59 1.17
C MET A 282 -0.79 -16.02 -0.10
N SER A 283 -0.11 -15.12 -0.81
CA SER A 283 -0.63 -14.55 -2.07
C SER A 283 -0.88 -15.63 -3.13
N ASP A 284 0.03 -16.60 -3.25
CA ASP A 284 -0.08 -17.71 -4.19
C ASP A 284 -1.22 -18.66 -3.80
N LEU A 285 -1.47 -18.89 -2.50
CA LEU A 285 -2.65 -19.62 -2.02
C LEU A 285 -3.96 -18.89 -2.39
N ILE A 286 -4.04 -17.58 -2.16
CA ILE A 286 -5.22 -16.78 -2.51
C ILE A 286 -5.47 -16.83 -4.02
N ALA A 287 -4.42 -16.74 -4.83
CA ALA A 287 -4.51 -16.88 -6.29
C ALA A 287 -5.03 -18.27 -6.68
N HIS A 288 -4.51 -19.35 -6.09
CA HIS A 288 -4.98 -20.72 -6.32
C HIS A 288 -6.45 -20.91 -5.96
N LEU A 289 -6.90 -20.39 -4.80
CA LEU A 289 -8.31 -20.45 -4.38
C LEU A 289 -9.22 -19.65 -5.32
N ARG A 290 -8.75 -18.50 -5.84
CA ARG A 290 -9.46 -17.72 -6.86
C ARG A 290 -9.56 -18.52 -8.16
N ASP A 291 -8.48 -19.16 -8.60
CA ASP A 291 -8.47 -19.94 -9.83
C ASP A 291 -9.40 -21.15 -9.69
N LEU A 292 -9.47 -21.77 -8.51
CA LEU A 292 -10.46 -22.80 -8.17
C LEU A 292 -11.90 -22.27 -8.28
N LEU A 293 -12.18 -21.06 -7.76
CA LEU A 293 -13.50 -20.43 -7.85
C LEU A 293 -13.89 -20.16 -9.31
N VAL A 294 -12.96 -19.61 -10.10
CA VAL A 294 -13.18 -19.34 -11.53
C VAL A 294 -13.43 -20.63 -12.28
N PHE A 295 -12.68 -21.70 -11.99
CA PHE A 295 -12.88 -23.03 -12.57
C PHE A 295 -14.29 -23.58 -12.29
N LYS A 296 -14.81 -23.42 -11.06
CA LYS A 296 -16.18 -23.85 -10.70
C LYS A 296 -17.27 -23.08 -11.46
N VAL A 297 -17.08 -21.78 -11.67
CA VAL A 297 -18.07 -20.93 -12.35
C VAL A 297 -17.99 -21.09 -13.87
N LYS A 298 -16.78 -21.20 -14.41
CA LYS A 298 -16.51 -21.33 -15.83
C LYS A 298 -15.29 -22.23 -16.08
N PRO A 299 -15.49 -23.54 -16.32
CA PRO A 299 -14.38 -24.48 -16.50
C PRO A 299 -13.49 -24.15 -17.71
N ASP A 300 -14.04 -23.51 -18.74
CA ASP A 300 -13.30 -23.12 -19.96
C ASP A 300 -12.47 -21.84 -19.80
N ALA A 301 -12.61 -21.07 -18.71
CA ALA A 301 -11.94 -19.77 -18.57
C ALA A 301 -10.43 -19.87 -18.33
N LEU A 302 -9.95 -20.98 -17.78
CA LEU A 302 -8.56 -21.20 -17.39
C LEU A 302 -7.79 -22.07 -18.39
N ALA A 303 -8.41 -22.45 -19.51
CA ALA A 303 -7.81 -23.33 -20.51
C ALA A 303 -6.54 -22.74 -21.17
N ASP A 304 -6.47 -21.41 -21.31
CA ASP A 304 -5.34 -20.72 -21.95
C ASP A 304 -4.19 -20.35 -20.99
N GLU A 305 -4.41 -20.41 -19.66
CA GLU A 305 -3.44 -19.96 -18.65
C GLU A 305 -2.90 -21.08 -17.75
N ALA A 306 -3.65 -22.16 -17.54
CA ALA A 306 -3.26 -23.24 -16.63
C ALA A 306 -2.50 -24.37 -17.33
N ALA A 307 -1.44 -24.88 -16.68
CA ALA A 307 -0.76 -26.11 -17.11
C ALA A 307 -1.72 -27.32 -17.01
N PRO A 308 -1.63 -28.33 -17.91
CA PRO A 308 -2.55 -29.47 -17.95
C PRO A 308 -2.67 -30.25 -16.62
N GLY A 309 -1.59 -30.28 -15.83
CA GLY A 309 -1.58 -30.94 -14.51
C GLY A 309 -2.41 -30.20 -13.46
N LEU A 310 -2.50 -28.87 -13.53
CA LEU A 310 -3.24 -28.04 -12.57
C LEU A 310 -4.76 -28.19 -12.74
N GLN A 311 -5.23 -28.37 -13.97
CA GLN A 311 -6.67 -28.55 -14.25
C GLN A 311 -7.22 -29.81 -13.58
N SER A 312 -6.41 -30.88 -13.50
CA SER A 312 -6.82 -32.14 -12.87
C SER A 312 -6.91 -32.01 -11.35
N SER A 313 -5.96 -31.31 -10.70
CA SER A 313 -6.00 -31.05 -9.26
C SER A 313 -7.12 -30.09 -8.89
N LEU A 314 -7.33 -29.02 -9.67
CA LEU A 314 -8.43 -28.08 -9.49
C LEU A 314 -9.79 -28.76 -9.61
N GLY A 315 -9.95 -29.71 -10.54
CA GLY A 315 -11.17 -30.50 -10.66
C GLY A 315 -11.48 -31.36 -9.44
N ALA A 316 -10.45 -31.96 -8.83
CA ALA A 316 -10.61 -32.74 -7.59
C ALA A 316 -10.95 -31.84 -6.39
N GLU A 317 -10.28 -30.70 -6.26
CA GLU A 317 -10.54 -29.70 -5.21
C GLU A 317 -11.93 -29.06 -5.35
N ALA A 318 -12.39 -28.82 -6.58
CA ALA A 318 -13.66 -28.18 -6.87
C ALA A 318 -14.87 -29.00 -6.39
N ALA A 319 -14.72 -30.32 -6.33
CA ALA A 319 -15.73 -31.24 -5.83
C ALA A 319 -15.82 -31.28 -4.28
N LEU A 320 -14.81 -30.77 -3.58
CA LEU A 320 -14.72 -30.85 -2.11
C LEU A 320 -15.41 -29.68 -1.38
N ILE A 321 -15.67 -28.56 -2.06
CA ILE A 321 -16.12 -27.33 -1.41
C ILE A 321 -17.25 -26.64 -2.18
N GLU A 322 -18.21 -26.08 -1.47
CA GLU A 322 -19.26 -25.22 -2.02
C GLU A 322 -18.76 -23.81 -2.35
N THR A 323 -19.40 -23.15 -3.32
CA THR A 323 -18.96 -21.84 -3.83
C THR A 323 -18.96 -20.76 -2.74
N ASP A 324 -19.97 -20.73 -1.88
CA ASP A 324 -20.07 -19.74 -0.79
C ASP A 324 -18.93 -19.91 0.24
N ARG A 325 -18.62 -21.16 0.60
CA ARG A 325 -17.50 -21.44 1.53
C ARG A 325 -16.15 -21.05 0.95
N LEU A 326 -15.97 -21.19 -0.37
CA LEU A 326 -14.74 -20.79 -1.05
C LEU A 326 -14.57 -19.26 -1.04
N LEU A 327 -15.65 -18.49 -1.18
CA LEU A 327 -15.63 -17.03 -1.06
C LEU A 327 -15.22 -16.59 0.36
N ASP A 328 -15.82 -17.21 1.39
CA ASP A 328 -15.48 -16.93 2.79
C ASP A 328 -13.99 -17.21 3.08
N LEU A 329 -13.46 -18.31 2.55
CA LEU A 329 -12.03 -18.64 2.67
C LEU A 329 -11.14 -17.56 2.04
N ILE A 330 -11.46 -17.13 0.81
CA ILE A 330 -10.70 -16.10 0.10
C ILE A 330 -10.70 -14.80 0.90
N GLU A 331 -11.85 -14.37 1.43
CA GLU A 331 -11.95 -13.16 2.25
C GLU A 331 -11.11 -13.27 3.54
N GLN A 332 -11.14 -14.43 4.22
CA GLN A 332 -10.35 -14.66 5.42
C GLN A 332 -8.85 -14.60 5.16
N PHE A 333 -8.37 -15.25 4.09
CA PHE A 333 -6.95 -15.21 3.74
C PHE A 333 -6.51 -13.82 3.27
N ALA A 334 -7.33 -13.11 2.48
CA ALA A 334 -7.06 -11.73 2.09
C ALA A 334 -6.99 -10.78 3.30
N ALA A 335 -7.91 -10.93 4.27
CA ALA A 335 -7.87 -10.17 5.52
C ALA A 335 -6.63 -10.52 6.38
N ALA A 336 -6.18 -11.78 6.35
CA ALA A 336 -4.96 -12.19 7.02
C ALA A 336 -3.70 -11.62 6.35
N GLU A 337 -3.64 -11.63 5.01
CA GLU A 337 -2.55 -11.06 4.22
C GLU A 337 -2.35 -9.56 4.53
N GLY A 338 -3.45 -8.79 4.59
CA GLY A 338 -3.40 -7.37 4.94
C GLY A 338 -2.82 -7.09 6.34
N ARG A 339 -3.09 -7.98 7.31
CA ARG A 339 -2.52 -7.90 8.67
C ARG A 339 -1.06 -8.38 8.70
N MET A 340 -0.72 -9.39 7.90
CA MET A 340 0.62 -9.98 7.83
C MET A 340 1.66 -8.97 7.33
N LYS A 341 1.26 -8.05 6.44
CA LYS A 341 2.14 -6.99 5.90
C LYS A 341 2.87 -6.17 6.96
N TRP A 342 2.24 -5.91 8.10
CA TRP A 342 2.77 -5.07 9.18
C TRP A 342 3.23 -5.86 10.40
N SER A 343 3.17 -7.20 10.34
CA SER A 343 3.47 -8.04 11.49
C SER A 343 4.94 -8.46 11.55
N PRO A 344 5.58 -8.47 12.74
CA PRO A 344 6.93 -8.98 12.90
C PRO A 344 7.02 -10.50 12.70
N ASN A 345 5.98 -11.27 13.05
CA ASN A 345 5.98 -12.73 12.92
C ASN A 345 4.94 -13.20 11.90
N LYS A 346 5.31 -13.15 10.62
CA LYS A 346 4.45 -13.53 9.50
C LYS A 346 3.95 -14.98 9.61
N LYS A 347 4.82 -15.91 10.00
CA LYS A 347 4.49 -17.33 10.16
C LYS A 347 3.31 -17.53 11.12
N LEU A 348 3.37 -16.93 12.31
CA LEU A 348 2.28 -17.04 13.30
C LEU A 348 0.94 -16.55 12.74
N HIS A 349 0.93 -15.44 11.98
CA HIS A 349 -0.30 -14.95 11.37
C HIS A 349 -0.84 -15.90 10.31
N PHE A 350 0.04 -16.58 9.57
CA PHE A 350 -0.38 -17.60 8.61
C PHE A 350 -0.99 -18.80 9.34
N GLU A 351 -0.33 -19.33 10.38
CA GLU A 351 -0.84 -20.46 11.16
C GLU A 351 -2.22 -20.17 11.74
N VAL A 352 -2.40 -18.98 12.34
CA VAL A 352 -3.70 -18.55 12.88
C VAL A 352 -4.75 -18.42 11.78
N ALA A 353 -4.39 -17.93 10.60
CA ALA A 353 -5.31 -17.83 9.46
C ALA A 353 -5.77 -19.22 8.99
N VAL A 354 -4.85 -20.19 8.89
CA VAL A 354 -5.15 -21.57 8.50
C VAL A 354 -6.07 -22.24 9.51
N ILE A 355 -5.79 -22.08 10.81
CA ILE A 355 -6.63 -22.64 11.87
C ILE A 355 -8.05 -22.07 11.80
N LYS A 356 -8.18 -20.75 11.64
CA LYS A 356 -9.48 -20.08 11.50
C LYS A 356 -10.23 -20.54 10.26
N ALA A 357 -9.56 -20.61 9.11
CA ALA A 357 -10.13 -21.08 7.85
C ALA A 357 -10.73 -22.49 7.99
N ILE A 358 -9.97 -23.44 8.56
CA ILE A 358 -10.43 -24.81 8.77
C ILE A 358 -11.59 -24.86 9.77
N GLN A 359 -11.54 -24.05 10.84
CA GLN A 359 -12.65 -23.97 11.79
C GLN A 359 -13.94 -23.45 11.14
N THR A 360 -13.85 -22.43 10.29
CA THR A 360 -15.01 -21.91 9.55
C THR A 360 -15.57 -22.96 8.59
N LEU A 361 -14.72 -23.74 7.91
CA LEU A 361 -15.18 -24.84 7.05
C LEU A 361 -15.95 -25.92 7.82
N GLY A 362 -15.58 -26.16 9.08
CA GLY A 362 -16.26 -27.09 9.98
C GLY A 362 -17.50 -26.52 10.67
N GLN A 363 -17.80 -25.22 10.53
CA GLN A 363 -19.03 -24.65 11.07
C GLN A 363 -20.23 -25.01 10.20
N VAL A 364 -21.24 -25.59 10.83
CA VAL A 364 -22.54 -25.86 10.20
C VAL A 364 -23.16 -24.53 9.81
N THR A 365 -23.49 -24.37 8.53
CA THR A 365 -24.10 -23.12 8.06
C THR A 365 -25.50 -22.99 8.64
N LEU A 366 -25.98 -21.76 8.85
CA LEU A 366 -27.34 -21.55 9.32
C LEU A 366 -28.37 -22.22 8.39
N THR A 367 -28.07 -22.29 7.09
CA THR A 367 -28.84 -23.00 6.07
C THR A 367 -28.90 -24.50 6.33
N GLU A 368 -27.76 -25.15 6.61
CA GLU A 368 -27.72 -26.57 7.00
C GLU A 368 -28.46 -26.84 8.32
N VAL A 369 -28.39 -25.91 9.29
CA VAL A 369 -29.18 -26.01 10.53
C VAL A 369 -30.67 -25.86 10.25
N ILE A 370 -31.08 -24.94 9.39
CA ILE A 370 -32.47 -24.74 9.00
C ILE A 370 -32.99 -25.95 8.21
N GLU A 371 -32.21 -26.50 7.28
CA GLU A 371 -32.54 -27.73 6.54
C GLU A 371 -32.65 -28.95 7.45
N ASN A 372 -31.75 -29.09 8.42
CA ASN A 372 -31.85 -30.16 9.42
C ASN A 372 -33.07 -29.96 10.34
N LEU A 373 -33.41 -28.71 10.69
CA LEU A 373 -34.59 -28.40 11.50
C LEU A 373 -35.90 -28.56 10.73
N THR A 374 -35.94 -28.29 9.42
CA THR A 374 -37.10 -28.57 8.56
C THR A 374 -37.23 -30.06 8.27
N ALA A 375 -36.12 -30.79 8.09
CA ALA A 375 -36.10 -32.24 7.99
C ALA A 375 -36.56 -32.93 9.29
N LEU A 376 -36.24 -32.36 10.46
CA LEU A 376 -36.74 -32.82 11.76
C LEU A 376 -38.21 -32.46 12.03
N ARG A 377 -38.77 -31.45 11.33
CA ARG A 377 -40.17 -31.04 11.41
C ARG A 377 -41.06 -31.70 10.35
N GLY A 378 -40.48 -32.28 9.31
CA GLY A 378 -41.18 -33.04 8.27
C GLY A 378 -41.16 -34.53 8.58
N ASP A 379 -42.34 -35.10 8.83
CA ASP A 379 -42.56 -36.52 9.09
C ASP A 379 -42.00 -37.38 7.94
N SER A 380 -40.90 -38.10 8.18
CA SER A 380 -40.44 -39.24 7.38
C SER A 380 -39.51 -40.14 8.19
N ALA A 381 -39.85 -41.43 8.20
CA ALA A 381 -39.26 -42.50 9.01
C ALA A 381 -37.73 -42.65 8.87
N PRO A 382 -37.05 -43.20 9.89
CA PRO A 382 -35.60 -43.26 9.94
C PRO A 382 -35.02 -44.33 9.00
N ALA A 383 -34.00 -43.96 8.22
CA ALA A 383 -33.07 -44.86 7.56
C ALA A 383 -31.66 -44.67 8.16
N PRO A 384 -30.78 -45.68 8.11
CA PRO A 384 -29.90 -46.02 9.22
C PRO A 384 -28.70 -45.08 9.35
N ILE A 385 -28.44 -44.68 10.60
CA ILE A 385 -27.20 -44.05 11.02
C ILE A 385 -26.08 -45.08 10.78
N ARG A 386 -25.18 -44.78 9.84
CA ARG A 386 -23.90 -45.47 9.74
C ARG A 386 -23.04 -45.07 10.94
N ASP A 387 -22.83 -46.01 11.83
CA ASP A 387 -21.83 -45.95 12.89
C ASP A 387 -20.45 -45.57 12.33
N ARG A 388 -19.99 -44.37 12.68
CA ARG A 388 -18.55 -44.10 12.81
C ARG A 388 -18.25 -44.04 14.31
N ALA A 389 -18.00 -45.22 14.86
CA ALA A 389 -17.41 -45.39 16.17
C ALA A 389 -16.09 -44.60 16.22
N ARG A 390 -16.06 -43.53 17.00
CA ARG A 390 -14.83 -42.91 17.47
C ARG A 390 -14.61 -43.36 18.90
N ASP A 391 -13.64 -44.23 19.03
CA ASP A 391 -13.09 -44.80 20.25
C ASP A 391 -12.84 -43.70 21.31
N ARG A 392 -13.52 -43.82 22.45
CA ARG A 392 -13.21 -43.08 23.69
C ARG A 392 -13.22 -44.07 24.83
N SER A 393 -12.02 -44.42 25.28
CA SER A 393 -11.79 -45.13 26.53
C SER A 393 -12.07 -44.22 27.75
N PRO A 394 -12.49 -44.77 28.92
CA PRO A 394 -13.11 -44.01 30.01
C PRO A 394 -12.09 -43.51 31.04
N ALA A 395 -12.39 -42.38 31.68
CA ALA A 395 -11.69 -41.89 32.87
C ALA A 395 -12.53 -42.15 34.16
N PRO A 396 -11.92 -42.49 35.31
CA PRO A 396 -12.63 -42.68 36.58
C PRO A 396 -12.80 -41.36 37.38
N PRO A 397 -13.60 -41.39 38.48
CA PRO A 397 -14.30 -40.21 38.99
C PRO A 397 -13.57 -39.39 40.08
N THR A 398 -14.03 -38.14 40.12
CA THR A 398 -14.09 -37.09 41.14
C THR A 398 -13.67 -37.38 42.58
N ALA A 399 -12.85 -36.47 43.14
CA ALA A 399 -12.82 -36.14 44.56
C ALA A 399 -13.15 -34.65 44.76
N THR A 400 -14.15 -34.42 45.60
CA THR A 400 -14.71 -33.16 46.09
C THR A 400 -13.79 -32.40 47.03
N VAL A 401 -13.70 -31.08 46.89
CA VAL A 401 -13.44 -30.15 48.00
C VAL A 401 -14.46 -29.02 47.96
N THR A 402 -15.07 -28.80 49.12
CA THR A 402 -16.17 -27.90 49.47
C THR A 402 -15.79 -26.42 49.48
N PRO A 403 -16.77 -25.51 49.34
CA PRO A 403 -16.63 -24.07 49.56
C PRO A 403 -17.16 -23.64 50.95
N SER A 404 -16.49 -22.68 51.56
CA SER A 404 -17.00 -21.79 52.62
C SER A 404 -16.00 -20.61 52.70
N VAL A 405 -16.39 -19.35 52.75
CA VAL A 405 -17.20 -18.72 53.79
C VAL A 405 -18.02 -17.55 53.20
N SER A 406 -19.30 -17.53 53.57
CA SER A 406 -20.21 -16.38 53.52
C SER A 406 -20.35 -15.84 54.95
N LEU A 407 -20.51 -14.53 55.16
CA LEU A 407 -21.70 -13.84 55.72
C LEU A 407 -21.14 -12.58 56.43
N SER A 408 -21.70 -11.37 56.45
CA SER A 408 -23.08 -10.89 56.35
C SER A 408 -23.09 -9.41 55.91
N PRO A 409 -24.22 -8.89 55.39
CA PRO A 409 -24.50 -7.46 55.23
C PRO A 409 -25.45 -6.92 56.34
N THR A 410 -25.81 -5.64 56.21
CA THR A 410 -26.82 -4.78 56.88
C THR A 410 -26.43 -4.00 58.16
N PRO A 411 -26.99 -2.78 58.41
CA PRO A 411 -28.04 -2.05 57.66
C PRO A 411 -27.80 -0.55 57.35
N LEU A 412 -28.77 -0.01 56.61
CA LEU A 412 -29.05 1.36 56.15
C LEU A 412 -28.37 2.53 56.88
N SER A 413 -27.84 3.47 56.09
CA SER A 413 -28.10 4.90 56.31
C SER A 413 -27.99 5.69 55.00
N ALA A 414 -29.10 6.29 54.58
CA ALA A 414 -29.13 7.53 53.81
C ALA A 414 -29.70 8.60 54.75
N PRO A 415 -29.61 9.92 54.48
CA PRO A 415 -28.82 10.62 53.45
C PRO A 415 -27.86 11.66 54.08
N ALA A 416 -26.75 12.00 53.42
CA ALA A 416 -25.98 13.20 53.77
C ALA A 416 -25.27 13.77 52.53
N THR A 417 -25.86 14.85 52.04
CA THR A 417 -25.25 16.10 51.58
C THR A 417 -23.78 16.08 51.13
N ALA A 418 -23.57 16.56 49.91
CA ALA A 418 -22.30 16.81 49.23
C ALA A 418 -21.19 17.42 50.11
N PRO A 419 -19.92 17.02 49.89
CA PRO A 419 -18.81 17.95 50.00
C PRO A 419 -18.60 18.60 48.62
N THR A 420 -19.04 19.84 48.50
CA THR A 420 -18.53 20.80 47.52
C THR A 420 -17.05 21.06 47.83
N ALA A 421 -16.17 20.17 47.37
CA ALA A 421 -14.79 20.53 47.08
C ALA A 421 -14.80 21.15 45.68
N ASP A 422 -14.13 22.29 45.48
CA ASP A 422 -14.13 23.09 44.25
C ASP A 422 -13.59 22.32 43.02
N VAL A 423 -14.40 21.43 42.44
CA VAL A 423 -14.07 20.62 41.25
C VAL A 423 -13.79 21.48 40.02
N SER A 424 -14.30 22.72 39.99
CA SER A 424 -14.06 23.70 38.92
C SER A 424 -12.60 24.16 38.80
N THR A 425 -11.78 24.00 39.84
CA THR A 425 -10.35 24.39 39.85
C THR A 425 -9.40 23.26 39.45
N ILE A 426 -9.88 22.01 39.41
CA ILE A 426 -9.07 20.82 39.12
C ILE A 426 -8.74 20.71 37.63
N TRP A 427 -9.70 21.07 36.75
CA TRP A 427 -9.51 20.99 35.31
C TRP A 427 -8.39 21.92 34.80
N PRO A 428 -8.34 23.22 35.17
CA PRO A 428 -7.23 24.10 34.78
C PRO A 428 -5.86 23.59 35.23
N GLN A 429 -5.76 22.98 36.41
CA GLN A 429 -4.51 22.39 36.92
C GLN A 429 -4.12 21.12 36.15
N ALA A 430 -5.10 20.28 35.80
CA ALA A 430 -4.88 19.10 34.94
C ALA A 430 -4.40 19.52 33.55
N VAL A 431 -5.00 20.54 32.93
CA VAL A 431 -4.56 21.09 31.65
C VAL A 431 -3.08 21.52 31.73
N GLN A 432 -2.70 22.32 32.72
CA GLN A 432 -1.31 22.77 32.90
C GLN A 432 -0.30 21.62 33.09
N LEU A 433 -0.67 20.57 33.82
CA LEU A 433 0.20 19.40 33.99
C LEU A 433 0.34 18.58 32.71
N VAL A 434 -0.71 18.52 31.89
CA VAL A 434 -0.63 17.88 30.57
C VAL A 434 0.27 18.66 29.62
N HIS A 435 0.19 20.01 29.61
CA HIS A 435 1.12 20.86 28.85
C HIS A 435 2.58 20.56 29.18
N LYS A 436 2.90 20.27 30.45
CA LYS A 436 4.26 19.94 30.90
C LYS A 436 4.69 18.51 30.60
N ARG A 437 3.81 17.52 30.76
CA ARG A 437 4.16 16.09 30.64
C ARG A 437 4.00 15.52 29.22
N ARG A 438 3.11 16.09 28.38
CA ARG A 438 2.90 15.66 26.99
C ARG A 438 2.49 16.82 26.07
N PRO A 439 3.45 17.47 25.37
CA PRO A 439 3.16 18.57 24.46
C PRO A 439 2.35 18.16 23.21
N LEU A 440 2.31 16.87 22.86
CA LEU A 440 1.59 16.37 21.67
C LEU A 440 0.06 16.42 21.79
N ILE A 441 -0.49 16.39 23.01
CA ILE A 441 -1.95 16.39 23.25
C ILE A 441 -2.50 17.74 23.72
N LYS A 442 -1.61 18.75 23.75
CA LYS A 442 -1.88 20.15 24.13
C LYS A 442 -3.11 20.72 23.40
N ASN A 443 -3.08 20.68 22.07
CA ASN A 443 -4.13 21.28 21.25
C ASN A 443 -5.50 20.59 21.41
N TRP A 444 -5.53 19.34 21.86
CA TRP A 444 -6.78 18.59 22.05
C TRP A 444 -7.42 18.85 23.41
N ILE A 445 -6.61 19.13 24.42
CA ILE A 445 -7.06 19.37 25.79
C ILE A 445 -7.47 20.84 25.98
N ASP A 446 -6.82 21.78 25.29
CA ASP A 446 -7.22 23.19 25.31
C ASP A 446 -8.65 23.39 24.73
N THR A 447 -9.07 22.53 23.81
CA THR A 447 -10.44 22.52 23.26
C THR A 447 -11.48 21.84 24.17
N ALA A 448 -11.05 21.05 25.15
CA ALA A 448 -11.96 20.31 26.02
C ALA A 448 -12.45 21.20 27.17
N ARG A 449 -13.77 21.29 27.32
CA ARG A 449 -14.39 22.03 28.43
C ARG A 449 -14.96 21.06 29.46
N PHE A 450 -14.77 21.37 30.73
CA PHE A 450 -15.35 20.61 31.82
C PHE A 450 -16.85 20.94 31.94
N LEU A 451 -17.71 19.92 31.81
CA LEU A 451 -19.17 20.06 31.89
C LEU A 451 -19.71 19.73 33.29
N GLY A 452 -18.96 18.98 34.09
CA GLY A 452 -19.34 18.59 35.45
C GLY A 452 -18.87 17.20 35.82
N THR A 453 -19.29 16.73 36.99
CA THR A 453 -19.08 15.37 37.46
C THR A 453 -20.42 14.69 37.74
N ASP A 454 -20.55 13.45 37.28
CA ASP A 454 -21.68 12.57 37.62
C ASP A 454 -21.14 11.34 38.35
N GLY A 455 -21.21 11.35 39.69
CA GLY A 455 -20.64 10.31 40.54
C GLY A 455 -19.12 10.18 40.37
N ARG A 456 -18.65 9.09 39.75
CA ARG A 456 -17.23 8.84 39.42
C ARG A 456 -16.85 9.24 37.98
N ASN A 457 -17.80 9.78 37.21
CA ASN A 457 -17.58 10.18 35.84
C ASN A 457 -17.16 11.65 35.78
N PHE A 458 -16.06 11.92 35.10
CA PHE A 458 -15.57 13.25 34.80
C PHE A 458 -15.96 13.61 33.37
N LEU A 459 -16.90 14.55 33.19
CA LEU A 459 -17.51 14.85 31.90
C LEU A 459 -16.78 15.99 31.19
N LEU A 460 -16.25 15.69 30.01
CA LEU A 460 -15.60 16.66 29.12
C LEU A 460 -16.41 16.85 27.85
N GLY A 461 -16.79 18.10 27.60
CA GLY A 461 -17.54 18.57 26.44
C GLY A 461 -16.64 19.06 25.32
N PHE A 462 -17.00 18.68 24.09
CA PHE A 462 -16.46 19.26 22.85
C PHE A 462 -17.58 19.88 22.03
N ALA A 463 -17.24 20.92 21.27
CA ALA A 463 -18.16 21.51 20.31
C ALA A 463 -18.43 20.54 19.13
N PRO A 464 -19.59 20.62 18.46
CA PRO A 464 -19.99 19.67 17.41
C PRO A 464 -19.04 19.58 16.21
N ASP A 465 -18.29 20.65 15.91
CA ASP A 465 -17.28 20.76 14.85
C ASP A 465 -15.96 20.04 15.19
N GLN A 466 -15.77 19.64 16.46
CA GLN A 466 -14.51 19.08 16.98
C GLN A 466 -14.55 17.56 17.20
N LYS A 467 -15.46 16.85 16.53
CA LYS A 467 -15.63 15.39 16.64
C LYS A 467 -14.33 14.59 16.43
N THR A 468 -13.49 15.00 15.47
CA THR A 468 -12.19 14.36 15.19
C THR A 468 -11.18 14.50 16.34
N VAL A 469 -11.25 15.61 17.09
CA VAL A 469 -10.40 15.86 18.26
C VAL A 469 -10.88 14.99 19.43
N MET A 470 -12.20 14.90 19.64
CA MET A 470 -12.81 14.01 20.62
C MET A 470 -12.42 12.55 20.39
N GLU A 471 -12.52 12.04 19.14
CA GLU A 471 -12.14 10.66 18.80
C GLU A 471 -10.63 10.38 19.02
N SER A 472 -9.79 11.38 18.80
CA SER A 472 -8.34 11.29 19.06
C SER A 472 -8.02 11.24 20.55
N LEU A 473 -8.77 11.97 21.38
CA LEU A 473 -8.66 11.94 22.84
C LEU A 473 -9.30 10.69 23.45
N ALA A 474 -10.33 10.13 22.79
CA ALA A 474 -11.02 8.91 23.20
C ALA A 474 -10.17 7.64 23.08
N ARG A 475 -8.99 7.71 22.43
CA ARG A 475 -8.08 6.56 22.30
C ARG A 475 -7.68 6.02 23.69
N PRO A 476 -7.62 4.69 23.90
CA PRO A 476 -7.40 4.08 25.21
C PRO A 476 -6.16 4.59 25.95
N THR A 477 -5.08 4.83 25.20
CA THR A 477 -3.79 5.34 25.73
C THR A 477 -3.87 6.75 26.30
N ASN A 478 -4.73 7.61 25.71
CA ASN A 478 -4.90 8.99 26.15
C ASN A 478 -5.89 9.07 27.32
N ARG A 479 -6.95 8.25 27.27
CA ARG A 479 -7.93 8.12 28.34
C ARG A 479 -7.31 7.60 29.64
N SER A 480 -6.54 6.51 29.59
CA SER A 480 -5.87 5.96 30.77
C SER A 480 -4.87 6.95 31.39
N PHE A 481 -4.24 7.78 30.56
CA PHE A 481 -3.32 8.83 31.01
C PHE A 481 -4.05 9.96 31.74
N LEU A 482 -5.18 10.43 31.20
CA LEU A 482 -6.02 11.44 31.85
C LEU A 482 -6.61 10.92 33.16
N GLU A 483 -7.09 9.67 33.19
CA GLU A 483 -7.62 9.03 34.40
C GLU A 483 -6.52 8.87 35.46
N GLY A 484 -5.30 8.51 35.07
CA GLY A 484 -4.14 8.46 35.96
C GLY A 484 -3.73 9.83 36.52
N LEU A 485 -3.76 10.89 35.69
CA LEU A 485 -3.48 12.26 36.13
C LEU A 485 -4.55 12.80 37.09
N LEU A 486 -5.82 12.53 36.80
CA LEU A 486 -6.92 12.90 37.69
C LEU A 486 -6.80 12.18 39.04
N LYS A 487 -6.41 10.90 39.04
CA LYS A 487 -6.11 10.16 40.27
C LYS A 487 -4.96 10.78 41.08
N GLU A 488 -3.88 11.21 40.42
CA GLU A 488 -2.74 11.87 41.08
C GLU A 488 -3.14 13.21 41.70
N LEU A 489 -4.05 13.95 41.05
CA LEU A 489 -4.50 15.28 41.48
C LEU A 489 -5.58 15.26 42.57
N THR A 490 -6.52 14.32 42.50
CA THR A 490 -7.71 14.31 43.38
C THR A 490 -7.68 13.18 44.40
N GLY A 491 -6.71 12.26 44.31
CA GLY A 491 -6.63 11.06 45.14
C GLY A 491 -7.78 10.05 44.91
N THR A 492 -8.58 10.24 43.87
CA THR A 492 -9.82 9.49 43.59
C THR A 492 -9.79 8.91 42.18
N ASP A 493 -10.32 7.70 42.01
CA ASP A 493 -10.41 7.05 40.70
C ASP A 493 -11.58 7.62 39.89
N TRP A 494 -11.26 8.50 38.95
CA TRP A 494 -12.20 9.08 37.99
C TRP A 494 -12.22 8.32 36.68
N THR A 495 -13.40 8.16 36.08
CA THR A 495 -13.59 7.66 34.72
C THR A 495 -13.89 8.83 33.79
N VAL A 496 -13.08 9.04 32.75
CA VAL A 496 -13.27 10.18 31.84
C VAL A 496 -14.34 9.83 30.80
N GLN A 497 -15.41 10.62 30.74
CA GLN A 497 -16.45 10.50 29.72
C GLN A 497 -16.43 11.74 28.83
N LEU A 498 -16.42 11.53 27.51
CA LEU A 498 -16.38 12.58 26.50
C LEU A 498 -17.77 12.68 25.87
N SER A 499 -18.34 13.88 25.83
CA SER A 499 -19.63 14.14 25.20
C SER A 499 -19.54 15.32 24.23
N LEU A 500 -20.38 15.29 23.19
CA LEU A 500 -20.61 16.45 22.33
C LEU A 500 -21.72 17.28 22.97
N ASP A 501 -21.49 18.58 23.10
CA ASP A 501 -22.47 19.51 23.67
C ASP A 501 -22.82 20.59 22.65
N GLU A 502 -24.08 20.60 22.21
CA GLU A 502 -24.63 21.54 21.23
C GLU A 502 -24.81 22.96 21.81
N SER A 503 -24.74 23.12 23.14
CA SER A 503 -24.85 24.42 23.81
C SER A 503 -23.53 25.20 23.85
N LEU A 504 -22.41 24.58 23.46
CA LEU A 504 -21.10 25.23 23.38
C LEU A 504 -20.97 26.02 22.08
N PRO A 505 -20.54 27.30 22.13
CA PRO A 505 -20.43 28.12 20.93
C PRO A 505 -19.41 27.50 19.97
N ALA A 506 -19.85 27.22 18.73
CA ALA A 506 -18.96 26.93 17.62
C ALA A 506 -17.94 28.06 17.50
N THR A 507 -16.66 27.71 17.39
CA THR A 507 -15.62 28.75 17.26
C THR A 507 -15.92 29.53 15.97
N PRO A 508 -15.97 30.88 15.99
CA PRO A 508 -16.08 31.66 14.77
C PRO A 508 -14.92 31.33 13.81
N PRO A 509 -15.11 31.49 12.49
CA PRO A 509 -14.12 31.14 11.50
C PRO A 509 -12.77 31.79 11.82
N GLN A 510 -11.71 31.02 11.62
CA GLN A 510 -10.33 31.46 11.74
C GLN A 510 -10.17 32.88 11.19
N VAL A 511 -9.64 33.77 12.02
CA VAL A 511 -9.14 35.07 11.61
C VAL A 511 -8.14 34.82 10.48
N ILE A 512 -8.59 35.09 9.25
CA ILE A 512 -7.72 35.41 8.14
C ILE A 512 -6.85 36.56 8.64
N ALA A 513 -5.54 36.33 8.73
CA ALA A 513 -4.60 37.40 8.99
C ALA A 513 -4.91 38.57 8.03
N PRO A 514 -5.16 39.79 8.51
CA PRO A 514 -5.34 40.92 7.61
C PRO A 514 -4.05 41.09 6.80
N ALA A 515 -4.22 41.29 5.50
CA ALA A 515 -3.12 41.65 4.60
C ALA A 515 -2.30 42.80 5.23
N PRO A 516 -0.96 42.78 5.14
CA PRO A 516 -0.15 43.84 5.73
C PRO A 516 -0.53 45.18 5.11
N GLN A 517 -1.04 46.09 5.94
CA GLN A 517 -1.18 47.49 5.58
C GLN A 517 0.23 48.08 5.37
N PRO A 518 0.44 48.98 4.39
CA PRO A 518 1.72 49.65 4.25
C PRO A 518 2.03 50.46 5.51
N PRO A 519 3.29 50.48 5.98
CA PRO A 519 3.65 51.13 7.23
C PRO A 519 3.38 52.64 7.17
N ARG A 520 2.76 53.18 8.22
CA ARG A 520 2.70 54.63 8.45
C ARG A 520 4.07 55.09 8.98
N PRO A 521 4.56 56.26 8.55
CA PRO A 521 5.85 56.78 8.99
C PRO A 521 5.74 57.33 10.42
N ASN A 522 6.73 56.97 11.25
CA ASN A 522 6.99 57.41 12.64
C ASN A 522 6.41 56.57 13.79
N ASP A 523 6.92 55.34 13.98
CA ASP A 523 7.03 54.76 15.31
C ASP A 523 8.52 54.69 15.71
N SER A 524 8.87 55.32 16.83
CA SER A 524 10.23 55.52 17.32
C SER A 524 10.82 54.26 17.96
N VAL A 525 12.16 54.23 18.08
CA VAL A 525 13.00 53.11 18.55
C VAL A 525 12.62 52.56 19.94
N GLU A 526 11.90 53.34 20.74
CA GLU A 526 11.53 52.98 22.12
C GLU A 526 10.39 51.95 22.19
N THR A 527 9.45 51.96 21.23
CA THR A 527 8.29 51.05 21.24
C THR A 527 8.67 49.59 20.98
N PHE A 528 9.79 49.34 20.28
CA PHE A 528 10.26 47.99 19.95
C PHE A 528 11.01 47.30 21.09
N ARG A 529 11.49 48.05 22.10
CA ARG A 529 12.15 47.45 23.27
C ARG A 529 11.16 46.79 24.23
N ASP A 530 9.89 47.17 24.19
CA ASP A 530 8.87 46.66 25.10
C ASP A 530 8.03 45.52 24.52
N ASP A 531 8.30 45.09 23.28
CA ASP A 531 7.68 43.90 22.72
C ASP A 531 8.22 42.62 23.41
N PRO A 532 7.35 41.79 24.02
CA PRO A 532 7.74 40.59 24.75
C PRO A 532 8.51 39.57 23.87
N LEU A 533 8.24 39.51 22.56
CA LEU A 533 8.94 38.60 21.65
C LEU A 533 10.39 39.03 21.38
N ILE A 534 10.63 40.34 21.33
CA ILE A 534 11.97 40.89 21.07
C ILE A 534 12.85 40.75 22.32
N LYS A 535 12.28 40.93 23.52
CA LYS A 535 12.98 40.64 24.79
C LYS A 535 13.40 39.18 24.90
N GLU A 536 12.51 38.25 24.57
CA GLU A 536 12.80 36.82 24.62
C GLU A 536 13.88 36.44 23.58
N ALA A 537 13.83 37.02 22.38
CA ALA A 537 14.87 36.83 21.37
C ALA A 537 16.24 37.42 21.79
N LEU A 538 16.26 38.61 22.42
CA LEU A 538 17.51 39.22 22.90
C LEU A 538 18.14 38.41 24.05
N GLU A 539 17.34 37.82 24.95
CA GLU A 539 17.85 36.92 25.99
C GLU A 539 18.40 35.60 25.41
N ILE A 540 17.70 35.00 24.45
CA ILE A 540 18.12 33.74 23.83
C ILE A 540 19.42 33.92 23.03
N PHE A 541 19.53 35.02 22.28
CA PHE A 541 20.64 35.22 21.33
C PHE A 541 21.75 36.14 21.84
N LYS A 542 21.61 36.75 23.04
CA LYS A 542 22.55 37.72 23.62
C LYS A 542 22.97 38.82 22.64
N GLY A 543 22.03 39.29 21.82
CA GLY A 543 22.27 40.28 20.78
C GLY A 543 22.00 41.71 21.26
N GLU A 544 22.52 42.70 20.54
CA GLU A 544 22.16 44.13 20.70
C GLU A 544 21.52 44.66 19.41
N ILE A 545 20.45 45.45 19.53
CA ILE A 545 19.78 46.09 18.38
C ILE A 545 20.63 47.28 17.92
N LYS A 546 21.26 47.19 16.75
CA LYS A 546 22.15 48.25 16.21
C LYS A 546 21.45 49.35 15.40
N SER A 547 20.36 49.06 14.70
CA SER A 547 19.53 50.07 14.00
C SER A 547 18.28 49.43 13.42
N VAL A 548 17.14 50.13 13.46
CA VAL A 548 15.90 49.73 12.79
C VAL A 548 15.88 50.40 11.41
N ALA A 549 15.94 49.62 10.33
CA ALA A 549 15.75 50.16 8.98
C ALA A 549 14.23 50.32 8.74
N THR A 550 13.81 51.57 8.51
CA THR A 550 12.42 51.95 8.17
C THR A 550 11.91 51.32 6.90
#